data_AF-A0A367YHX0-F1
#
_entry.id   AF-A0A367YHX0-F1
#
_cell.length_a   1.000
_cell.length_b   1.000
_cell.length_c   1.000
_cell.angle_alpha   90.00
_cell.angle_beta   90.00
_cell.angle_gamma   90.00
#
_symmetry.space_group_name_H-M   'P 1'
#
loop_
_entity.id
_entity.type
_entity.pdbx_description
1 polymer ?
#
loop_
_entity_poly.entity_id
_entity_poly.type
_entity_poly.pdbx_seq_one_letter_code
_entity_poly.pdbx_strand_id
1 'polypeptide(L)'
;MGKGRSVKVKKIQVVKQSPTSQSSTHRTTTTPSLSSTQIYNEYKRSQLLDLNAFLTDLQHFKDAQEMQDPELVLKQSWDRLKEQLTLNDNIYRLRMLEARLADVGTRSKGTRGGAVVLDTKEIEYIELRNETLEMIRPVDCMVNELLSDWKRATEEEKKGSGGRHECG
;
A
#
# COMPACT_ATOMS: atom_id res chain seq x y z
N MET A 1 -14.09 39.56 -35.79
CA MET A 1 -12.80 39.25 -36.47
C MET A 1 -11.65 39.72 -35.59
N GLY A 2 -11.11 38.83 -34.74
CA GLY A 2 -10.04 39.18 -33.79
C GLY A 2 -8.66 39.11 -34.44
N LYS A 3 -7.86 40.18 -34.32
CA LYS A 3 -6.48 40.26 -34.82
C LYS A 3 -5.54 39.56 -33.82
N GLY A 4 -5.12 38.33 -34.12
CA GLY A 4 -4.03 37.65 -33.39
C GLY A 4 -2.67 38.10 -33.92
N ARG A 5 -1.83 38.69 -33.05
CA ARG A 5 -0.41 38.98 -33.37
C ARG A 5 0.40 37.69 -33.24
N SER A 6 1.03 37.27 -34.33
CA SER A 6 1.91 36.10 -34.37
C SER A 6 3.31 36.49 -33.84
N VAL A 7 3.76 35.86 -32.76
CA VAL A 7 5.11 36.11 -32.18
C VAL A 7 6.10 35.11 -32.78
N LYS A 8 7.12 35.63 -33.46
CA LYS A 8 8.19 34.84 -34.10
C LYS A 8 9.25 34.47 -33.06
N VAL A 9 9.26 33.22 -32.61
CA VAL A 9 10.30 32.70 -31.71
C VAL A 9 11.59 32.48 -32.52
N LYS A 10 12.70 33.11 -32.10
CA LYS A 10 14.03 32.89 -32.70
C LYS A 10 14.50 31.46 -32.37
N LYS A 11 14.87 30.72 -33.41
CA LYS A 11 15.39 29.36 -33.34
C LYS A 11 16.72 29.37 -32.58
N ILE A 12 16.77 28.73 -31.43
CA ILE A 12 18.02 28.53 -30.68
C ILE A 12 18.84 27.51 -31.46
N GLN A 13 20.03 27.91 -31.89
CA GLN A 13 20.99 27.05 -32.56
C GLN A 13 21.73 26.24 -31.49
N VAL A 14 21.27 25.00 -31.25
CA VAL A 14 21.98 24.06 -30.39
C VAL A 14 23.16 23.50 -31.19
N VAL A 15 24.37 23.90 -30.79
CA VAL A 15 25.62 23.34 -31.33
C VAL A 15 25.64 21.85 -30.96
N LYS A 16 25.67 20.97 -31.97
CA LYS A 16 25.86 19.53 -31.78
C LYS A 16 27.25 19.29 -31.20
N GLN A 17 27.30 19.03 -29.90
CA GLN A 17 28.47 18.39 -29.31
C GLN A 17 28.47 16.91 -29.74
N SER A 18 29.56 16.50 -30.38
CA SER A 18 29.83 15.10 -30.72
C SER A 18 29.80 14.28 -29.43
N PRO A 19 28.95 13.25 -29.30
CA PRO A 19 28.95 12.43 -28.10
C PRO A 19 30.24 11.62 -28.08
N THR A 20 31.09 11.88 -27.09
CA THR A 20 32.16 10.97 -26.70
C THR A 20 31.50 9.66 -26.29
N SER A 21 31.87 8.56 -26.94
CA SER A 21 31.42 7.21 -26.60
C SER A 21 31.90 6.86 -25.20
N GLN A 22 31.18 7.31 -24.18
CA GLN A 22 31.29 6.70 -22.86
C GLN A 22 30.68 5.31 -23.00
N SER A 23 31.52 4.30 -22.87
CA SER A 23 31.10 2.94 -22.53
C SER A 23 30.32 3.02 -21.22
N SER A 24 29.02 3.29 -21.32
CA SER A 24 28.07 2.96 -20.26
C SER A 24 28.07 1.45 -20.21
N THR A 25 28.96 0.90 -19.39
CA THR A 25 28.80 -0.43 -18.84
C THR A 25 27.57 -0.35 -17.95
N HIS A 26 26.38 -0.41 -18.56
CA HIS A 26 25.18 -0.84 -17.86
C HIS A 26 25.57 -2.19 -17.27
N ARG A 27 25.91 -2.21 -15.98
CA ARG A 27 25.76 -3.42 -15.19
C ARG A 27 24.29 -3.77 -15.34
N THR A 28 23.98 -4.66 -16.28
CA THR A 28 22.82 -5.51 -16.18
C THR A 28 23.05 -6.35 -14.94
N THR A 29 22.69 -5.78 -13.78
CA THR A 29 22.45 -6.57 -12.60
C THR A 29 21.27 -7.44 -12.99
N THR A 30 21.56 -8.65 -13.48
CA THR A 30 20.57 -9.69 -13.71
C THR A 30 20.07 -10.11 -12.33
N THR A 31 19.17 -9.31 -11.77
CA THR A 31 18.38 -9.75 -10.62
C THR A 31 17.62 -10.98 -11.11
N PRO A 32 17.76 -12.15 -10.46
CA PRO A 32 17.01 -13.34 -10.87
C PRO A 32 15.52 -12.99 -10.82
N SER A 33 14.83 -13.14 -11.94
CA SER A 33 13.38 -12.91 -11.98
C SER A 33 12.72 -13.98 -11.11
N LEU A 34 11.93 -13.52 -10.12
CA LEU A 34 11.13 -14.42 -9.32
C LEU A 34 9.99 -14.98 -10.18
N SER A 35 9.69 -16.27 -10.00
CA SER A 35 8.51 -16.89 -10.62
C SER A 35 7.21 -16.36 -9.99
N SER A 36 6.10 -16.41 -10.73
CA SER A 36 4.76 -16.04 -10.22
C SER A 36 4.40 -16.76 -8.92
N THR A 37 4.79 -18.04 -8.81
CA THR A 37 4.60 -18.84 -7.59
C THR A 37 5.41 -18.32 -6.40
N GLN A 38 6.67 -17.92 -6.62
CA GLN A 38 7.49 -17.33 -5.55
C GLN A 38 6.93 -15.98 -5.10
N ILE A 39 6.49 -15.14 -6.06
CA ILE A 39 5.88 -13.84 -5.77
C ILE A 39 4.60 -14.00 -4.95
N TYR A 40 3.74 -14.96 -5.31
CA TYR A 40 2.52 -15.28 -4.56
C TYR A 40 2.80 -15.81 -3.15
N ASN A 41 3.74 -16.74 -3.00
CA ASN A 41 4.09 -17.29 -1.69
C ASN A 41 4.65 -16.22 -0.75
N GLU A 42 5.44 -15.28 -1.28
CA GLU A 42 5.93 -14.14 -0.51
C GLU A 42 4.80 -13.21 -0.10
N TYR A 43 3.86 -12.88 -1.00
CA TYR A 43 2.66 -12.11 -0.67
C TYR A 43 1.86 -12.75 0.48
N LYS A 44 1.55 -14.05 0.38
CA LYS A 44 0.83 -14.78 1.42
C LYS A 44 1.55 -14.74 2.76
N ARG A 45 2.88 -14.91 2.74
CA ARG A 45 3.72 -14.83 3.95
C ARG A 45 3.67 -13.43 4.57
N SER A 46 3.79 -12.37 3.77
CA SER A 46 3.73 -11.00 4.26
C SER A 46 2.38 -10.68 4.91
N GLN A 47 1.27 -11.04 4.25
CA GLN A 47 -0.06 -10.84 4.82
C GLN A 47 -0.23 -11.52 6.19
N LEU A 48 0.24 -12.75 6.33
CA LEU A 48 0.19 -13.48 7.60
C LEU A 48 1.05 -12.83 8.70
N LEU A 49 2.23 -12.33 8.35
CA LEU A 49 3.12 -11.67 9.31
C LEU A 49 2.52 -10.37 9.84
N ASP A 50 1.95 -9.54 8.96
CA ASP A 50 1.33 -8.28 9.35
C ASP A 50 0.08 -8.49 10.22
N LEU A 51 -0.74 -9.49 9.87
CA LEU A 51 -1.90 -9.88 10.70
C LEU A 51 -1.47 -10.39 12.08
N ASN A 52 -0.43 -11.24 12.15
CA ASN A 52 0.08 -11.73 13.44
C ASN A 52 0.69 -10.61 14.29
N ALA A 53 1.37 -9.64 13.66
CA ALA A 53 1.89 -8.48 14.35
C ALA A 53 0.77 -7.63 14.95
N PHE A 54 -0.32 -7.41 14.19
CA PHE A 54 -1.50 -6.72 14.70
C PHE A 54 -2.17 -7.47 15.87
N LEU A 55 -2.32 -8.80 15.78
CA LEU A 55 -2.86 -9.61 16.89
C LEU A 55 -1.99 -9.53 18.14
N THR A 56 -0.67 -9.45 17.97
CA THR A 56 0.29 -9.29 19.07
C THR A 56 0.12 -7.92 19.73
N ASP A 57 -0.02 -6.86 18.94
CA ASP A 57 -0.32 -5.52 19.46
C ASP A 57 -1.64 -5.48 20.23
N LEU A 58 -2.69 -6.14 19.73
CA LEU A 58 -3.98 -6.25 20.42
C LEU A 58 -3.88 -7.01 21.74
N GLN A 59 -3.07 -8.07 21.78
CA GLN A 59 -2.85 -8.82 23.01
C GLN A 59 -2.12 -7.96 24.05
N HIS A 60 -1.07 -7.24 23.64
CA HIS A 60 -0.39 -6.29 24.52
C HIS A 60 -1.31 -5.16 24.99
N PHE A 61 -2.18 -4.66 24.11
CA PHE A 61 -3.18 -3.66 24.45
C PHE A 61 -4.14 -4.14 25.55
N LYS A 62 -4.60 -5.40 25.44
CA LYS A 62 -5.49 -6.00 26.45
C LYS A 62 -4.79 -6.18 27.80
N ASP A 63 -3.51 -6.54 27.79
CA ASP A 63 -2.74 -6.84 29.01
C ASP A 63 -2.19 -5.56 29.67
N ALA A 64 -2.09 -4.45 28.94
CA ALA A 64 -1.65 -3.16 29.44
C ALA A 64 -2.79 -2.45 30.20
N GLN A 65 -2.87 -2.65 31.52
CA GLN A 65 -3.86 -1.99 32.40
C GLN A 65 -3.69 -0.47 32.54
N GLU A 66 -2.57 0.12 32.12
CA GLU A 66 -2.24 1.54 32.34
C GLU A 66 -1.59 2.22 31.10
N MET A 67 -2.23 2.15 29.93
CA MET A 67 -1.81 3.02 28.82
C MET A 67 -2.35 4.44 29.01
N GLN A 68 -1.48 5.44 28.85
CA GLN A 68 -1.84 6.87 28.91
C GLN A 68 -2.81 7.29 27.80
N ASP A 69 -2.85 6.57 26.68
CA ASP A 69 -3.76 6.83 25.56
C ASP A 69 -4.05 5.53 24.77
N PRO A 70 -4.98 4.69 25.25
CA PRO A 70 -5.32 3.44 24.60
C PRO A 70 -5.96 3.63 23.21
N GLU A 71 -6.69 4.74 22.99
CA GLU A 71 -7.29 5.08 21.70
C GLU A 71 -6.22 5.27 20.63
N LEU A 72 -5.20 6.07 20.94
CA LEU A 72 -4.12 6.36 20.00
C LEU A 72 -3.37 5.09 19.60
N VAL A 73 -3.09 4.20 20.55
CA VAL A 73 -2.34 2.96 20.29
C VAL A 73 -3.15 2.00 19.43
N LEU A 74 -4.43 1.77 19.77
CA LEU A 74 -5.31 0.89 18.99
C LEU A 74 -5.48 1.42 17.57
N LYS A 75 -5.71 2.73 17.43
CA LYS A 75 -5.86 3.39 16.13
C LYS A 75 -4.58 3.31 15.30
N GLN A 76 -3.43 3.60 15.89
CA GLN A 76 -2.14 3.51 15.19
C GLN A 76 -1.83 2.09 14.74
N SER A 77 -2.08 1.08 15.59
CA SER A 77 -1.87 -0.32 15.22
C SER A 77 -2.79 -0.75 14.08
N TRP A 78 -4.07 -0.32 14.12
CA TRP A 78 -5.04 -0.60 13.07
C TRP A 78 -4.73 0.10 11.74
N ASP A 79 -4.41 1.39 11.78
CA ASP A 79 -4.03 2.16 10.59
C ASP A 79 -2.76 1.59 9.96
N ARG A 80 -1.78 1.21 10.78
CA ARG A 80 -0.56 0.54 10.32
C ARG A 80 -0.86 -0.76 9.60
N LEU A 81 -1.76 -1.60 10.13
CA LEU A 81 -2.16 -2.84 9.45
C LEU A 81 -2.75 -2.53 8.07
N LYS A 82 -3.73 -1.64 7.97
CA LYS A 82 -4.36 -1.27 6.68
C LYS A 82 -3.34 -0.78 5.65
N GLU A 83 -2.39 0.03 6.08
CA GLU A 83 -1.28 0.50 5.24
C GLU A 83 -0.41 -0.66 4.76
N GLN A 84 -0.02 -1.58 5.65
CA GLN A 84 0.79 -2.74 5.28
C GLN A 84 0.08 -3.69 4.30
N LEU A 85 -1.22 -3.99 4.52
CA LEU A 85 -2.01 -4.81 3.59
C LEU A 85 -2.02 -4.17 2.18
N THR A 86 -2.15 -2.84 2.12
CA THR A 86 -2.13 -2.07 0.86
C THR A 86 -0.75 -2.08 0.20
N LEU A 87 0.32 -1.94 0.99
CA LEU A 87 1.70 -2.01 0.50
C LEU A 87 2.02 -3.40 -0.06
N ASN A 88 1.60 -4.47 0.61
CA ASN A 88 1.75 -5.85 0.15
C ASN A 88 1.08 -6.06 -1.21
N ASP A 89 -0.14 -5.53 -1.40
CA ASP A 89 -0.84 -5.57 -2.68
C ASP A 89 -0.06 -4.86 -3.79
N ASN A 90 0.47 -3.67 -3.50
CA ASN A 90 1.25 -2.88 -4.46
C ASN A 90 2.56 -3.59 -4.84
N ILE A 91 3.27 -4.15 -3.86
CA ILE A 91 4.50 -4.91 -4.08
C ILE A 91 4.23 -6.14 -4.95
N TYR A 92 3.18 -6.91 -4.67
CA TYR A 92 2.79 -8.05 -5.48
C TYR A 92 2.57 -7.65 -6.94
N ARG A 93 1.76 -6.60 -7.17
CA ARG A 93 1.46 -6.11 -8.53
C ARG A 93 2.71 -5.65 -9.27
N LEU A 94 3.60 -4.91 -8.61
CA LEU A 94 4.86 -4.47 -9.19
C LEU A 94 5.74 -5.65 -9.59
N ARG A 95 5.92 -6.63 -8.69
CA ARG A 95 6.74 -7.83 -8.99
C ARG A 95 6.15 -8.68 -10.11
N MET A 96 4.83 -8.81 -10.19
CA MET A 96 4.17 -9.51 -11.30
C MET A 96 4.37 -8.78 -12.64
N LEU A 97 4.35 -7.44 -12.64
CA LEU A 97 4.67 -6.66 -13.84
C LEU A 97 6.14 -6.84 -14.25
N GLU A 98 7.06 -6.81 -13.29
CA GLU A 98 8.50 -7.05 -13.54
C GLU A 98 8.75 -8.44 -14.12
N ALA A 99 8.12 -9.49 -13.57
CA ALA A 99 8.22 -10.85 -14.08
C ALA A 99 7.72 -10.96 -15.53
N ARG A 100 6.54 -10.37 -15.83
CA ARG A 100 6.00 -10.33 -17.19
C ARG A 100 6.90 -9.57 -18.17
N LEU A 101 7.49 -8.46 -17.74
CA LEU A 101 8.42 -7.68 -18.59
C LEU A 101 9.70 -8.45 -18.90
N ALA A 102 10.23 -9.22 -17.94
CA ALA A 102 11.37 -10.10 -18.16
C ALA A 102 11.08 -11.20 -19.21
N ASP A 103 9.87 -11.76 -19.18
CA ASP A 103 9.42 -12.75 -20.17
C ASP A 103 9.21 -12.16 -21.57
N VAL A 104 8.73 -10.91 -21.66
CA VAL A 104 8.59 -10.19 -22.95
C VAL A 104 9.96 -9.87 -23.55
N GLY A 105 10.98 -9.61 -22.71
CA GLY A 105 12.36 -9.39 -23.16
C GLY A 105 13.03 -10.62 -23.77
N THR A 106 12.55 -11.82 -23.46
CA THR A 106 13.09 -13.10 -23.96
C THR A 106 12.27 -13.70 -25.12
N ARG A 107 11.00 -13.28 -25.28
CA ARG A 107 10.16 -13.70 -26.41
C ARG A 107 10.27 -12.74 -27.59
N SER A 108 11.09 -13.14 -28.56
CA SER A 108 11.17 -12.52 -29.89
C SER A 108 9.77 -12.31 -30.49
N LYS A 109 9.53 -11.09 -31.01
CA LYS A 109 8.30 -10.59 -31.67
C LYS A 109 7.47 -11.70 -32.33
N GLY A 110 6.36 -12.13 -31.71
CA GLY A 110 5.61 -13.22 -32.34
C GLY A 110 4.33 -13.69 -31.69
N THR A 111 3.47 -12.84 -31.12
CA THR A 111 2.02 -13.14 -31.06
C THR A 111 1.23 -11.88 -30.72
N ARG A 112 0.61 -11.30 -31.75
CA ARG A 112 -0.31 -10.17 -31.64
C ARG A 112 -1.71 -10.77 -31.63
N GLY A 113 -2.32 -10.87 -30.46
CA GLY A 113 -3.72 -11.30 -30.29
C GLY A 113 -3.86 -12.49 -29.34
N GLY A 114 -4.74 -12.35 -28.36
CA GLY A 114 -5.12 -13.42 -27.44
C GLY A 114 -5.26 -12.88 -26.03
N ALA A 115 -6.42 -13.10 -25.41
CA ALA A 115 -6.78 -12.66 -24.07
C ALA A 115 -5.64 -12.85 -23.06
N VAL A 116 -5.49 -11.88 -22.14
CA VAL A 116 -4.64 -12.02 -20.95
C VAL A 116 -5.27 -13.11 -20.09
N VAL A 117 -4.91 -14.36 -20.33
CA VAL A 117 -5.24 -15.48 -19.45
C VAL A 117 -4.48 -15.21 -18.16
N LEU A 118 -5.21 -14.89 -17.10
CA LEU A 118 -4.62 -14.75 -15.77
C LEU A 118 -3.97 -16.09 -15.39
N ASP A 119 -2.72 -16.02 -14.94
CA ASP A 119 -2.04 -17.19 -14.38
C ASP A 119 -2.84 -17.68 -13.15
N THR A 120 -2.85 -18.98 -12.87
CA THR A 120 -3.58 -19.58 -11.75
C THR A 120 -3.24 -18.88 -10.43
N LYS A 121 -1.99 -18.42 -10.26
CA LYS A 121 -1.54 -17.68 -9.06
C LYS A 121 -2.04 -16.25 -8.98
N GLU A 122 -2.37 -15.63 -10.11
CA GLU A 122 -3.02 -14.31 -10.10
C GLU A 122 -4.48 -14.41 -9.67
N ILE A 123 -5.15 -15.51 -10.04
CA ILE A 123 -6.51 -15.80 -9.56
C ILE A 123 -6.47 -16.05 -8.05
N GLU A 124 -5.58 -16.92 -7.57
CA GLU A 124 -5.41 -17.19 -6.12
C GLU A 124 -5.03 -15.93 -5.33
N TYR A 125 -4.26 -15.00 -5.92
CA TYR A 125 -3.99 -13.68 -5.31
C TYR A 125 -5.27 -12.84 -5.17
N ILE A 126 -6.09 -12.75 -6.22
CA ILE A 126 -7.35 -11.98 -6.19
C ILE A 126 -8.29 -12.54 -5.13
N GLU A 127 -8.43 -13.87 -5.08
CA GLU A 127 -9.25 -14.56 -4.08
C GLU A 127 -8.76 -14.25 -2.66
N LEU A 128 -7.48 -14.49 -2.36
CA LEU A 128 -6.91 -14.22 -1.04
C LEU A 128 -7.04 -12.75 -0.63
N ARG A 129 -6.83 -11.83 -1.57
CA ARG A 129 -7.00 -10.39 -1.33
C ARG A 129 -8.45 -10.08 -0.96
N ASN A 130 -9.41 -10.62 -1.70
CA ASN A 130 -10.82 -10.37 -1.44
C ASN A 130 -11.26 -10.97 -0.10
N GLU A 131 -10.85 -12.21 0.19
CA GLU A 131 -11.10 -12.85 1.49
C GLU A 131 -10.51 -12.02 2.64
N THR A 132 -9.27 -11.54 2.49
CA THR A 132 -8.63 -10.68 3.50
C THR A 132 -9.45 -9.41 3.72
N LEU A 133 -9.89 -8.75 2.64
CA LEU A 133 -10.72 -7.54 2.73
C LEU A 133 -12.09 -7.79 3.38
N GLU A 134 -12.70 -8.95 3.13
CA GLU A 134 -13.95 -9.35 3.77
C GLU A 134 -13.76 -9.62 5.26
N MET A 135 -12.66 -10.28 5.63
CA MET A 135 -12.33 -10.62 7.02
C MET A 135 -11.97 -9.40 7.87
N ILE A 136 -11.30 -8.39 7.30
CA ILE A 136 -10.92 -7.18 8.05
C ILE A 136 -12.08 -6.19 8.20
N ARG A 137 -13.11 -6.23 7.33
CA ARG A 137 -14.26 -5.32 7.40
C ARG A 137 -14.98 -5.31 8.75
N PRO A 138 -15.37 -6.46 9.35
CA PRO A 138 -15.98 -6.45 10.67
C PRO A 138 -15.05 -5.91 11.75
N VAL A 139 -13.74 -6.16 11.64
CA VAL A 139 -12.73 -5.62 12.57
C VAL A 139 -12.66 -4.09 12.45
N ASP A 140 -12.72 -3.54 11.24
CA ASP A 140 -12.78 -2.08 11.02
C ASP A 140 -13.99 -1.46 11.72
N CYS A 141 -15.17 -2.07 11.58
CA CYS A 141 -16.38 -1.62 12.26
C CYS A 141 -16.20 -1.65 13.78
N MET A 142 -15.72 -2.76 14.34
CA MET A 142 -15.51 -2.91 15.78
C MET A 142 -14.49 -1.91 16.32
N VAL A 143 -13.37 -1.69 15.63
CA VAL A 143 -12.37 -0.71 16.05
C VAL A 143 -12.99 0.69 16.03
N ASN A 144 -13.71 1.08 14.97
CA ASN A 144 -14.33 2.39 14.90
C ASN A 144 -15.42 2.61 15.95
N GLU A 145 -16.21 1.58 16.27
CA GLU A 145 -17.21 1.61 17.36
C GLU A 145 -16.52 1.80 18.71
N LEU A 146 -15.48 1.02 19.01
CA LEU A 146 -14.70 1.15 20.25
C LEU A 146 -14.07 2.54 20.42
N LEU A 147 -13.46 3.07 19.35
CA LEU A 147 -12.90 4.43 19.36
C LEU A 147 -14.00 5.49 19.60
N SER A 148 -15.19 5.30 19.02
CA SER A 148 -16.33 6.21 19.18
C SER A 148 -16.91 6.17 20.60
N ASP A 149 -17.05 4.99 21.20
CA ASP A 149 -17.54 4.80 22.55
C ASP A 149 -16.59 5.40 23.58
N TRP A 150 -15.28 5.22 23.39
CA TRP A 150 -14.27 5.80 24.27
C TRP A 150 -14.25 7.33 24.21
N LYS A 151 -14.36 7.90 23.00
CA LYS A 151 -14.51 9.34 22.82
C LYS A 151 -15.75 9.87 23.54
N ARG A 152 -16.88 9.16 23.47
CA ARG A 152 -18.11 9.54 24.17
C ARG A 152 -17.93 9.50 25.68
N ALA A 153 -17.33 8.44 26.22
CA ALA A 153 -17.10 8.28 27.66
C ALA A 153 -16.20 9.40 28.23
N THR A 154 -15.11 9.74 27.54
CA THR A 154 -14.19 10.82 27.96
C THR A 154 -14.81 12.22 27.84
N GLU A 155 -15.69 12.45 26.86
CA GLU A 155 -16.45 13.71 26.75
C GLU A 155 -17.49 13.87 27.87
N GLU A 156 -18.11 12.77 28.32
CA GLU A 156 -19.07 12.77 29.43
C GLU A 156 -18.38 13.06 30.78
N GLU A 157 -17.20 12.50 31.03
CA GLU A 157 -16.40 12.81 32.23
C GLU A 157 -15.95 14.28 32.28
N LYS A 158 -15.56 14.85 31.14
CA LYS A 158 -15.20 16.28 31.04
C LYS A 158 -16.38 17.21 31.29
N LYS A 159 -17.61 16.81 30.93
CA LYS A 159 -18.82 17.59 31.20
C LYS A 159 -19.29 17.44 32.65
N GLY A 160 -19.12 16.28 33.27
CA GLY A 160 -19.46 16.03 34.67
C GLY A 160 -18.55 16.72 35.69
N SER A 161 -17.31 17.04 35.34
CA SER A 161 -16.32 17.67 36.22
C SER A 161 -16.38 19.20 36.27
N GLY A 162 -17.11 19.86 35.37
CA GLY A 162 -17.25 21.33 35.33
C GLY A 162 -18.48 21.92 36.04
N GLY A 163 -19.34 21.08 36.65
CA GLY A 163 -20.69 21.46 37.11
C GLY A 163 -20.87 21.76 38.60
N ARG A 164 -19.84 21.65 39.45
CA ARG A 164 -19.93 21.99 40.88
C ARG A 164 -19.13 23.27 41.18
N HIS A 165 -19.67 24.41 40.77
CA HIS A 165 -19.43 25.66 41.49
C HIS A 165 -20.69 25.91 42.32
N GLU A 166 -20.62 25.53 43.59
CA GLU A 166 -21.65 25.87 44.57
C GLU A 166 -21.72 27.40 44.70
N CYS A 167 -22.92 27.95 44.60
CA CYS A 167 -23.20 29.28 45.12
C CYS A 167 -23.19 29.17 46.65
N GLY A 168 -22.27 29.88 47.30
CA GLY A 168 -22.22 30.13 48.74
C GLY A 168 -21.62 31.49 48.99
#